data_AF-A0A4U8QBW5-F1
#
_entry.id   AF-A0A4U8QBW5-F1
#
_cell.length_a   1.000
_cell.length_b   1.000
_cell.length_c   1.000
_cell.angle_alpha   90.00
_cell.angle_beta   90.00
_cell.angle_gamma   90.00
#
_symmetry.space_group_name_H-M   'P 1'
#
loop_
_entity.id
_entity.type
_entity.pdbx_description
1 polymer ?
#
loop_
_entity_poly.entity_id
_entity_poly.type
_entity_poly.pdbx_seq_one_letter_code
_entity_poly.pdbx_strand_id
1 'polypeptide(L)'
;MRHMNESKKDIGFLSGGIGTIFISVTKIVENKVCGYFYSPFYRKLIYFENFAQMYIMADTLVRKLTKEERAYLKPVINPEKNCYSIKPKIYFFALNILSLEDNTWHGIMSYSGCKQKTYFKNSKEMLKKMNALLGITNIEDPEVK
;
A
#
# COMPACT_ATOMS: atom_id res chain seq x y z
N MET A 1 -17.13 19.54 23.52
CA MET A 1 -16.64 19.32 22.14
C MET A 1 -16.09 17.90 22.05
N ARG A 2 -16.67 17.04 21.21
CA ARG A 2 -16.34 15.60 21.16
C ARG A 2 -14.99 15.42 20.45
N HIS A 3 -13.98 14.94 21.18
CA HIS A 3 -12.82 14.27 20.61
C HIS A 3 -13.32 13.04 19.85
N MET A 4 -13.59 13.23 18.56
CA MET A 4 -13.87 12.13 17.65
C MET A 4 -12.52 11.46 17.39
N ASN A 5 -12.23 10.39 18.14
CA ASN A 5 -11.00 9.59 18.07
C ASN A 5 -10.52 9.43 16.63
N GLU A 6 -9.33 9.96 16.34
CA GLU A 6 -8.67 9.83 15.03
C GLU A 6 -8.59 8.35 14.60
N SER A 7 -8.49 7.42 15.56
CA SER A 7 -8.52 5.98 15.30
C SER A 7 -9.80 5.49 14.59
N LYS A 8 -10.97 6.11 14.82
CA LYS A 8 -12.21 5.73 14.12
C LYS A 8 -12.20 6.19 12.65
N LYS A 9 -11.55 7.32 12.34
CA LYS A 9 -11.41 7.80 10.95
C LYS A 9 -10.44 6.95 10.13
N ASP A 10 -9.40 6.42 10.79
CA ASP A 10 -8.42 5.54 10.14
C ASP A 10 -8.98 4.12 9.92
N ILE A 11 -9.82 3.62 10.83
CA ILE A 11 -10.56 2.37 10.59
C ILE A 11 -11.51 2.55 9.39
N GLY A 12 -12.23 3.68 9.31
CA GLY A 12 -13.09 4.01 8.17
C GLY A 12 -12.34 4.14 6.83
N PHE A 13 -11.07 4.56 6.87
CA PHE A 13 -10.21 4.59 5.68
C PHE A 13 -9.92 3.19 5.14
N LEU A 14 -9.85 2.17 5.98
CA LEU A 14 -9.45 0.81 5.62
C LEU A 14 -10.64 -0.16 5.49
N SER A 15 -11.85 0.27 5.88
CA SER A 15 -13.03 -0.60 6.00
C SER A 15 -14.01 -0.53 4.83
N GLY A 16 -13.63 0.07 3.69
CA GLY A 16 -14.55 0.35 2.58
C GLY A 16 -14.04 -0.04 1.19
N GLY A 17 -12.93 -0.76 1.09
CA GLY A 17 -12.35 -1.19 -0.18
C GLY A 17 -12.21 -2.72 -0.28
N ILE A 18 -11.99 -3.21 -1.50
CA ILE A 18 -11.73 -4.62 -1.83
C ILE A 18 -10.43 -5.14 -1.20
N GLY A 19 -9.52 -4.24 -0.82
CA GLY A 19 -8.27 -4.64 -0.19
C GLY A 19 -7.53 -3.51 0.51
N THR A 20 -6.72 -3.87 1.49
CA THR A 20 -5.78 -2.97 2.15
C THR A 20 -4.36 -3.51 2.00
N ILE A 21 -3.43 -2.63 1.68
CA ILE A 21 -2.00 -2.92 1.56
C ILE A 21 -1.23 -1.90 2.40
N PHE A 22 -0.20 -2.37 3.08
CA PHE A 22 0.73 -1.55 3.84
C PHE A 22 2.14 -1.71 3.29
N ILE A 23 2.87 -0.60 3.17
CA ILE A 23 4.22 -0.57 2.63
C ILE A 23 5.10 0.22 3.61
N SER A 24 6.18 -0.38 4.08
CA SER A 24 7.18 0.26 4.93
C SER A 24 8.48 0.38 4.16
N VAL A 25 8.86 1.59 3.78
CA VAL A 25 10.16 1.88 3.19
C VAL A 25 11.20 1.98 4.29
N THR A 26 12.25 1.18 4.23
CA THR A 26 13.29 1.12 5.27
C THR A 26 14.62 1.71 4.83
N LYS A 27 14.87 1.79 3.52
CA LYS A 27 16.11 2.33 2.97
C LYS A 27 15.86 2.90 1.57
N ILE A 28 16.47 4.06 1.31
CA ILE A 28 16.54 4.71 0.00
C ILE A 28 18.02 4.97 -0.25
N VAL A 29 18.58 4.40 -1.32
CA VAL A 29 19.95 4.67 -1.77
C VAL A 29 19.89 4.97 -3.26
N GLU A 30 20.30 6.19 -3.63
CA GLU A 30 20.13 6.71 -4.98
C GLU A 30 18.67 6.56 -5.44
N ASN A 31 18.41 5.81 -6.51
CA ASN A 31 17.06 5.54 -7.02
C ASN A 31 16.49 4.17 -6.58
N LYS A 32 17.17 3.46 -5.67
CA LYS A 32 16.72 2.15 -5.17
C LYS A 32 16.00 2.30 -3.84
N VAL A 33 14.76 1.82 -3.80
CA VAL A 33 13.92 1.80 -2.60
C VAL A 33 13.70 0.37 -2.16
N CYS A 34 14.15 0.03 -0.96
CA CYS A 34 13.82 -1.25 -0.37
C CYS A 34 13.02 -1.09 0.92
N GLY A 35 12.28 -2.14 1.23
CA GLY A 35 11.34 -2.13 2.33
C GLY A 35 10.52 -3.39 2.41
N TYR A 36 9.39 -3.27 3.07
CA TYR A 36 8.50 -4.38 3.31
C TYR A 36 7.08 -4.06 2.88
N PHE A 37 6.45 -5.06 2.29
CA PHE A 37 5.07 -5.09 1.88
C PHE A 37 4.28 -6.00 2.84
N TYR A 38 3.10 -5.57 3.25
CA TYR A 38 2.22 -6.33 4.12
C TYR A 38 0.77 -6.18 3.66
N SER A 39 0.02 -7.28 3.69
CA SER A 39 -1.42 -7.26 3.49
C SER A 39 -2.12 -8.00 4.63
N PRO A 40 -3.19 -7.43 5.22
CA PRO A 40 -3.99 -8.10 6.26
C PRO A 40 -4.58 -9.44 5.84
N PHE A 41 -4.73 -9.67 4.54
CA PHE A 41 -5.29 -10.89 3.98
C PHE A 41 -4.31 -12.06 4.04
N TYR A 42 -3.04 -11.83 3.71
CA TYR A 42 -2.01 -12.87 3.70
C TYR A 42 -1.21 -12.94 5.00
N ARG A 43 -1.30 -11.90 5.84
CA ARG A 43 -0.64 -11.80 7.16
C ARG A 43 0.86 -12.07 7.13
N LYS A 44 1.50 -11.86 5.98
CA LYS A 44 2.93 -12.07 5.75
C LYS A 44 3.60 -10.75 5.40
N LEU A 45 4.73 -10.50 6.04
CA LEU A 45 5.63 -9.41 5.68
C LEU A 45 6.58 -9.90 4.59
N ILE A 46 6.64 -9.20 3.46
CA ILE A 46 7.42 -9.58 2.29
C ILE A 46 8.40 -8.46 1.98
N TYR A 47 9.68 -8.78 1.88
CA TYR A 47 10.71 -7.81 1.52
C TYR A 47 10.68 -7.51 0.02
N PHE A 48 10.91 -6.25 -0.35
CA PHE A 48 11.13 -5.81 -1.73
C PHE A 48 12.42 -4.99 -1.83
N GLU A 49 13.15 -5.15 -2.93
CA GLU A 49 14.43 -4.47 -3.22
C GLU A 49 14.27 -3.19 -4.05
N ASN A 50 13.15 -3.09 -4.76
CA ASN A 50 12.78 -1.93 -5.57
C ASN A 50 11.24 -1.84 -5.70
N PHE A 51 10.77 -0.71 -6.21
CA PHE A 51 9.33 -0.50 -6.40
C PHE A 51 8.71 -1.30 -7.54
N ALA A 52 9.48 -1.74 -8.54
CA ALA A 52 8.95 -2.63 -9.58
C ALA A 52 8.59 -4.00 -8.99
N GLN A 53 9.45 -4.55 -8.13
CA GLN A 53 9.16 -5.77 -7.38
C GLN A 53 7.94 -5.58 -6.47
N MET A 54 7.88 -4.47 -5.73
CA MET A 54 6.74 -4.14 -4.89
C MET A 54 5.43 -4.05 -5.69
N TYR A 55 5.48 -3.43 -6.88
CA TYR A 55 4.35 -3.34 -7.79
C TYR A 55 3.82 -4.71 -8.20
N ILE A 56 4.71 -5.59 -8.66
CA ILE A 56 4.33 -6.95 -9.08
C ILE A 56 3.70 -7.70 -7.91
N MET A 57 4.25 -7.56 -6.70
CA MET A 57 3.69 -8.14 -5.48
C MET A 57 2.29 -7.61 -5.16
N ALA A 58 2.11 -6.28 -5.24
CA ALA A 58 0.83 -5.61 -5.00
C ALA A 58 -0.22 -6.01 -6.04
N ASP A 59 0.11 -5.98 -7.32
CA ASP A 59 -0.79 -6.32 -8.42
C ASP A 59 -1.21 -7.80 -8.35
N THR A 60 -0.25 -8.70 -8.12
CA THR A 60 -0.54 -10.13 -7.93
C THR A 60 -1.50 -10.34 -6.76
N LEU A 61 -1.28 -9.62 -5.65
CA LEU A 61 -2.13 -9.72 -4.47
C LEU A 61 -3.55 -9.22 -4.75
N VAL A 62 -3.68 -8.04 -5.34
CA VAL A 62 -4.99 -7.43 -5.64
C VAL A 62 -5.80 -8.32 -6.59
N ARG A 63 -5.15 -8.90 -7.62
CA ARG A 63 -5.80 -9.86 -8.53
C ARG A 63 -6.21 -11.17 -7.86
N LYS A 64 -5.48 -11.62 -6.83
CA LYS A 64 -5.87 -12.80 -6.04
C LYS A 64 -7.07 -12.49 -5.15
N LEU A 65 -7.08 -11.32 -4.51
CA LEU A 65 -8.21 -10.89 -3.68
C LEU A 65 -9.53 -10.89 -4.46
N THR A 66 -9.54 -10.45 -5.72
CA THR A 66 -10.76 -10.52 -6.53
C THR A 66 -11.17 -11.91 -6.98
N LYS A 67 -10.23 -12.82 -7.16
CA LYS A 67 -10.56 -14.23 -7.42
C LYS A 67 -11.09 -14.93 -6.17
N GLU A 68 -10.64 -14.49 -5.00
CA GLU A 68 -11.01 -15.06 -3.69
C GLU A 68 -12.27 -14.39 -3.09
N GLU A 69 -12.76 -13.28 -3.67
CA GLU A 69 -13.95 -12.50 -3.28
C GLU A 69 -15.30 -13.22 -3.52
N ARG A 70 -15.44 -14.44 -2.96
CA ARG A 70 -16.71 -14.99 -2.45
C ARG A 70 -16.54 -15.78 -1.15
N ALA A 71 -15.32 -16.00 -0.66
CA ALA A 71 -15.08 -16.87 0.48
C ALA A 71 -14.31 -16.13 1.60
N TYR A 72 -15.06 -15.57 2.55
CA TYR A 72 -14.66 -15.47 3.96
C TYR A 72 -13.45 -14.61 4.38
N LEU A 73 -12.86 -13.80 3.51
CA LEU A 73 -11.77 -12.91 3.89
C LEU A 73 -12.30 -11.60 4.51
N LYS A 74 -12.69 -11.63 5.79
CA LYS A 74 -12.83 -10.38 6.57
C LYS A 74 -11.42 -9.85 6.84
N PRO A 75 -11.06 -8.63 6.39
CA PRO A 75 -9.77 -8.05 6.74
C PRO A 75 -9.69 -7.85 8.24
N VAL A 76 -8.99 -8.76 8.93
CA VAL A 76 -8.62 -8.53 10.33
C VAL A 76 -7.42 -7.61 10.30
N ILE A 77 -7.68 -6.31 10.39
CA ILE A 77 -6.65 -5.34 10.70
C ILE A 77 -6.31 -5.56 12.17
N ASN A 78 -5.47 -6.58 12.43
CA ASN A 78 -4.75 -6.70 13.68
C ASN A 78 -3.43 -5.97 13.47
N PRO A 79 -3.32 -4.69 13.86
CA PRO A 79 -2.06 -3.95 13.81
C PRO A 79 -1.02 -4.50 14.80
N GLU A 80 -1.34 -5.56 15.54
CA GLU A 80 -0.44 -6.20 16.48
C GLU A 80 0.85 -6.68 15.77
N LYS A 81 1.88 -5.86 15.94
CA LYS A 81 3.31 -6.19 16.06
C LYS A 81 4.18 -6.38 14.84
N ASN A 82 3.71 -6.47 13.59
CA ASN A 82 4.62 -6.87 12.48
C ASN A 82 5.01 -5.78 11.46
N CYS A 83 4.11 -4.91 10.99
CA CYS A 83 4.46 -3.86 10.02
C CYS A 83 4.78 -2.50 10.68
N TYR A 84 4.17 -2.20 11.83
CA TYR A 84 4.43 -0.97 12.59
C TYR A 84 5.76 -1.01 13.36
N SER A 85 6.25 -2.20 13.71
CA SER A 85 7.44 -2.45 14.53
C SER A 85 8.76 -2.45 13.77
N ILE A 86 8.73 -2.47 12.42
CA ILE A 86 9.93 -2.45 11.59
C ILE A 86 10.63 -1.11 11.83
N LYS A 87 11.75 -1.17 12.55
CA LYS A 87 12.67 -0.05 12.76
C LYS A 87 14.01 -0.42 12.12
N PRO A 88 14.65 0.51 11.38
CA PRO A 88 14.17 1.84 11.02
C PRO A 88 13.21 1.84 9.82
N LYS A 89 12.25 2.77 9.79
CA LYS A 89 11.40 3.07 8.62
C LYS A 89 11.49 4.56 8.28
N ILE A 90 11.66 4.86 6.99
CA ILE A 90 11.79 6.21 6.44
C ILE A 90 10.39 6.71 6.04
N TYR A 91 9.61 5.87 5.38
CA TYR A 91 8.22 6.13 5.02
C TYR A 91 7.33 4.93 5.29
N PHE A 92 6.08 5.19 5.62
CA PHE A 92 5.02 4.20 5.71
C PHE A 92 3.86 4.64 4.82
N PHE A 93 3.38 3.76 3.95
CA PHE A 93 2.21 3.97 3.11
C PHE A 93 1.12 2.97 3.50
N ALA A 94 -0.13 3.43 3.52
CA ALA A 94 -1.31 2.60 3.58
C ALA A 94 -2.15 2.85 2.32
N LEU A 95 -2.44 1.78 1.59
CA LEU A 95 -3.24 1.80 0.38
C LEU A 95 -4.57 1.12 0.68
N ASN A 96 -5.66 1.81 0.45
CA ASN A 96 -6.99 1.22 0.39
C ASN A 96 -7.40 1.09 -1.08
N ILE A 97 -7.59 -0.14 -1.54
CA ILE A 97 -7.98 -0.47 -2.91
C ILE A 97 -9.50 -0.46 -2.97
N LEU A 98 -10.08 0.40 -3.79
CA LEU A 98 -11.53 0.62 -3.84
C LEU A 98 -12.22 -0.20 -4.92
N SER A 99 -11.63 -0.27 -6.11
CA SER A 99 -12.18 -1.01 -7.25
C SER A 99 -11.07 -1.52 -8.16
N LEU A 100 -11.44 -2.49 -9.01
CA LEU A 100 -10.66 -2.91 -10.17
C LEU A 100 -11.47 -2.64 -11.41
N GLU A 101 -10.93 -1.79 -12.29
CA GLU A 101 -11.52 -1.42 -13.57
C GLU A 101 -10.41 -1.56 -14.63
N ASP A 102 -10.75 -1.99 -15.85
CA ASP A 102 -9.82 -2.08 -16.98
C ASP A 102 -8.48 -2.81 -16.67
N ASN A 103 -8.54 -3.91 -15.92
CA ASN A 103 -7.37 -4.68 -15.46
C ASN A 103 -6.36 -3.90 -14.62
N THR A 104 -6.74 -2.75 -14.06
CA THR A 104 -5.94 -1.98 -13.10
C THR A 104 -6.77 -1.67 -11.85
N TRP A 105 -6.12 -1.14 -10.82
CA TRP A 105 -6.73 -0.91 -9.51
C TRP A 105 -6.73 0.56 -9.12
N HIS A 106 -7.86 0.96 -8.56
CA HIS A 106 -8.16 2.32 -8.14
C HIS A 106 -8.19 2.36 -6.63
N GLY A 107 -7.78 3.47 -6.03
CA GLY A 107 -7.73 3.52 -4.59
C GLY A 107 -7.26 4.82 -4.02
N ILE A 108 -7.04 4.78 -2.72
CA ILE A 108 -6.59 5.91 -1.92
C ILE A 108 -5.34 5.49 -1.16
N MET A 109 -4.32 6.32 -1.25
CA MET A 109 -3.07 6.21 -0.52
C MET A 109 -3.02 7.24 0.60
N SER A 110 -2.58 6.83 1.78
CA SER A 110 -2.11 7.71 2.85
C SER A 110 -0.67 7.34 3.21
N TYR A 111 0.08 8.28 3.78
CA TYR A 111 1.47 8.02 4.18
C TYR A 111 1.88 8.79 5.42
N SER A 112 2.90 8.29 6.12
CA SER A 112 3.43 8.86 7.35
C SER A 112 3.85 10.31 7.15
N GLY A 113 3.40 11.19 8.06
CA GLY A 113 3.71 12.62 8.01
C GLY A 113 2.75 13.46 7.16
N CYS A 114 1.78 12.85 6.46
CA CYS A 114 0.79 13.58 5.67
C CYS A 114 -0.65 13.28 6.12
N LYS A 115 -1.41 14.33 6.41
CA LYS A 115 -2.84 14.24 6.78
C LYS A 115 -3.76 14.09 5.56
N GLN A 116 -3.27 14.43 4.37
CA GLN A 116 -4.06 14.35 3.15
C GLN A 116 -4.01 12.94 2.57
N LYS A 117 -5.16 12.52 2.03
CA LYS A 117 -5.30 11.26 1.31
C LYS A 117 -5.16 11.52 -0.18
N THR A 118 -4.38 10.71 -0.87
CA THR A 118 -4.13 10.85 -2.30
C THR A 118 -4.86 9.76 -3.06
N TYR A 119 -5.81 10.13 -3.90
CA TYR A 119 -6.49 9.18 -4.79
C TYR A 119 -5.55 8.77 -5.94
N PHE A 120 -5.68 7.55 -6.45
CA PHE A 120 -5.05 7.09 -7.69
C PHE A 120 -6.07 6.33 -8.55
N LYS A 121 -6.07 6.61 -9.85
CA LYS A 121 -6.97 6.00 -10.85
C LYS A 121 -6.43 4.70 -11.42
N ASN A 122 -5.14 4.40 -11.20
CA ASN A 122 -4.55 3.14 -11.61
C ASN A 122 -3.25 2.90 -10.82
N SER A 123 -2.77 1.67 -10.93
CA SER A 123 -1.57 1.17 -10.26
C SER A 123 -0.29 1.91 -10.67
N LYS A 124 -0.19 2.35 -11.94
CA LYS A 124 0.94 3.16 -12.43
C LYS A 124 0.94 4.56 -11.81
N GLU A 125 -0.22 5.20 -11.72
CA GLU A 125 -0.36 6.52 -11.09
C GLU A 125 0.02 6.46 -9.62
N MET A 126 -0.37 5.40 -8.91
CA MET A 126 0.06 5.15 -7.54
C MET A 126 1.59 5.11 -7.44
N LEU A 127 2.26 4.29 -8.27
CA LEU A 127 3.73 4.22 -8.26
C LEU A 127 4.40 5.56 -8.58
N LYS A 128 3.89 6.29 -9.57
CA LYS A 128 4.41 7.61 -9.92
C LYS A 128 4.31 8.57 -8.73
N LYS A 129 3.19 8.56 -8.01
CA LYS A 129 2.98 9.35 -6.80
C LYS A 129 3.92 8.94 -5.67
N MET A 130 4.12 7.65 -5.45
CA MET A 130 5.08 7.15 -4.45
C MET A 130 6.51 7.57 -4.78
N ASN A 131 6.95 7.41 -6.04
CA ASN A 131 8.28 7.82 -6.50
C ASN A 131 8.49 9.33 -6.34
N ALA A 132 7.51 10.14 -6.75
CA ALA A 132 7.57 11.59 -6.60
C ALA A 132 7.69 12.04 -5.13
N LEU A 133 6.95 11.38 -4.22
CA LEU A 133 7.04 11.65 -2.78
C LEU A 133 8.41 11.32 -2.19
N LEU A 134 9.12 10.35 -2.77
CA LEU A 134 10.45 9.93 -2.33
C LEU A 134 11.59 10.62 -3.07
N GLY A 135 11.30 11.53 -4.01
CA GLY A 135 12.31 12.24 -4.80
C GLY A 135 13.04 11.37 -5.83
N ILE A 136 12.43 10.28 -6.29
CA ILE A 136 13.03 9.33 -7.23
C ILE A 136 12.69 9.76 -8.66
N THR A 137 13.71 10.02 -9.46
CA THR A 137 13.56 10.61 -10.80
C THR A 137 13.76 9.60 -11.94
N ASN A 138 14.52 8.52 -11.72
CA ASN A 138 14.63 7.40 -12.66
C ASN A 138 13.60 6.33 -12.31
N ILE A 139 12.40 6.46 -12.89
CA ILE A 139 11.33 5.48 -12.74
C ILE A 139 11.45 4.45 -13.86
N GLU A 140 11.90 3.23 -13.52
CA GLU A 140 11.75 2.08 -14.42
C GLU A 140 10.27 1.75 -14.55
N ASP A 141 9.76 1.61 -15.78
CA ASP A 141 8.38 1.14 -15.99
C ASP A 141 8.34 -0.36 -15.65
N PRO A 142 7.60 -0.76 -14.59
CA PRO A 142 7.57 -2.15 -14.14
C PRO A 142 6.90 -3.10 -15.16
N GLU A 143 6.26 -2.57 -16.21
CA GLU A 143 5.63 -3.35 -17.27
C GLU A 143 6.52 -3.51 -18.52
N VAL A 144 7.67 -2.84 -18.57
CA VAL A 144 8.64 -2.98 -19.67
C VAL A 144 9.65 -4.06 -19.26
N LYS A 145 9.68 -5.17 -20.00
CA LYS A 145 10.66 -6.26 -19.87
C LYS A 145 11.93 -5.96 -20.64
#